data_AF-A0A0N4ZUX6-F1
#
_entry.id   AF-A0A0N4ZUX6-F1
#
_cell.length_a   1.000
_cell.length_b   1.000
_cell.length_c   1.000
_cell.angle_alpha   90.00
_cell.angle_beta   90.00
_cell.angle_gamma   90.00
#
_symmetry.space_group_name_H-M   'P 1'
#
loop_
_entity.id
_entity.type
_entity.pdbx_description
1 polymer ?
#
loop_
_entity_poly.entity_id
_entity_poly.type
_entity_poly.pdbx_seq_one_letter_code
_entity_poly.pdbx_strand_id
1 'polypeptide(L)'
;MACSNFICILFFTTIFASIILSIFALIHNHWYTIAIAEHPIGLFGGCLPRSHLDVNKLFNLENDKENFCLNYRKEKPFWMKKSLVIMSLTIILKIFLFLLTIIRKILSSSNSRSYGSIIMVLFIISVGIKFFNLCIIKFGRKQLYTHYNYTEKSTCIHGCFERFDDGYPFLKLGNSYYFEIISILVLITSSIFFLLYVYQKREQRRSVKINKSLNQSIISGDSTKVSGDEEFLIQENTVH
;
A
#
# COMPACT_ATOMS: atom_id res chain seq x y z
N MET A 1 14.54 15.01 -24.05
CA MET A 1 13.14 14.51 -24.06
C MET A 1 12.99 13.05 -23.60
N ALA A 2 14.00 12.17 -23.73
CA ALA A 2 13.88 10.74 -23.38
C ALA A 2 13.62 10.44 -21.89
N CYS A 3 14.19 11.22 -20.97
CA CYS A 3 14.12 10.94 -19.52
C CYS A 3 12.70 11.07 -18.92
N SER A 4 11.87 12.00 -19.43
CA SER A 4 10.50 12.24 -18.96
C SER A 4 9.56 11.06 -19.29
N ASN A 5 9.78 10.39 -20.42
CA ASN A 5 9.01 9.21 -20.81
C ASN A 5 9.37 8.00 -19.95
N PHE A 6 10.65 7.84 -19.60
CA PHE A 6 11.12 6.72 -18.78
C PHE A 6 10.55 6.75 -17.36
N ILE A 7 10.63 7.88 -16.64
CA ILE A 7 10.07 8.01 -15.29
C ILE A 7 8.55 7.79 -15.29
N CYS A 8 7.88 8.26 -16.35
CA CYS A 8 6.45 8.05 -16.52
C CYS A 8 6.10 6.55 -16.68
N ILE A 9 6.90 5.79 -17.44
CA ILE A 9 6.75 4.34 -17.58
C ILE A 9 7.02 3.64 -16.24
N LEU A 10 8.07 4.02 -15.51
CA LEU A 10 8.37 3.48 -14.18
C LEU A 10 7.22 3.71 -13.19
N PHE A 11 6.62 4.90 -13.20
CA PHE A 11 5.43 5.19 -12.41
C PHE A 11 4.27 4.24 -12.75
N PHE A 12 3.91 4.09 -14.03
CA PHE A 12 2.78 3.24 -14.43
C PHE A 12 3.03 1.75 -14.18
N THR A 13 4.26 1.28 -14.36
CA THR A 13 4.61 -0.12 -14.11
C THR A 13 4.59 -0.45 -12.62
N THR A 14 5.14 0.42 -11.76
CA THR A 14 5.16 0.21 -10.31
C THR A 14 3.77 0.30 -9.68
N ILE A 15 2.93 1.26 -10.06
CA ILE A 15 1.54 1.31 -9.55
C ILE A 15 0.74 0.06 -9.96
N PHE A 16 0.91 -0.40 -11.19
CA PHE A 16 0.25 -1.61 -11.71
C PHE A 16 0.72 -2.86 -10.96
N ALA A 17 2.03 -3.01 -10.75
CA ALA A 17 2.59 -4.08 -9.94
C ALA A 17 2.05 -4.06 -8.50
N SER A 18 1.92 -2.88 -7.89
CA SER A 18 1.33 -2.74 -6.55
C SER A 18 -0.15 -3.18 -6.52
N ILE A 19 -0.94 -2.91 -7.57
CA ILE A 19 -2.33 -3.38 -7.69
C ILE A 19 -2.36 -4.90 -7.79
N ILE A 20 -1.57 -5.50 -8.68
CA ILE A 20 -1.49 -6.95 -8.86
C ILE A 20 -1.10 -7.63 -7.55
N LEU A 21 -0.09 -7.13 -6.85
CA LEU A 21 0.34 -7.69 -5.56
C LEU A 21 -0.79 -7.65 -4.52
N SER A 22 -1.60 -6.59 -4.47
CA SER A 22 -2.75 -6.52 -3.54
C SER A 22 -3.85 -7.52 -3.89
N ILE A 23 -4.17 -7.65 -5.18
CA ILE A 23 -5.15 -8.62 -5.67
C ILE A 23 -4.65 -10.05 -5.39
N PHE A 24 -3.37 -10.31 -5.66
CA PHE A 24 -2.75 -11.60 -5.39
C PHE A 24 -2.75 -11.92 -3.90
N ALA A 25 -2.37 -10.98 -3.03
CA ALA A 25 -2.42 -11.16 -1.57
C ALA A 25 -3.83 -11.55 -1.09
N LEU A 26 -4.86 -10.87 -1.62
CA LEU A 26 -6.27 -11.16 -1.34
C LEU A 26 -6.64 -12.58 -1.78
N ILE A 27 -6.39 -12.95 -3.04
CA ILE A 27 -6.77 -14.26 -3.61
C ILE A 27 -5.98 -15.41 -2.99
N HIS A 28 -4.67 -15.24 -2.82
CA HIS A 28 -3.78 -16.24 -2.20
C HIS A 28 -4.22 -16.58 -0.77
N ASN A 29 -4.82 -15.61 -0.07
CA ASN A 29 -5.57 -15.84 1.16
C ASN A 29 -4.81 -16.65 2.24
N HIS A 30 -3.51 -16.46 2.35
CA HIS A 30 -2.64 -17.09 3.35
C HIS A 30 -2.13 -16.01 4.30
N TRP A 31 -3.01 -15.57 5.20
CA TRP A 31 -2.76 -14.40 6.05
C TRP A 31 -2.12 -14.76 7.37
N TYR A 32 -2.41 -15.95 7.88
CA TYR A 32 -1.75 -16.53 9.04
C TYR A 32 -1.32 -17.96 8.75
N THR A 33 -0.41 -18.48 9.57
CA THR A 33 0.01 -19.88 9.56
C THR A 33 -0.02 -20.40 10.98
N ILE A 34 -0.67 -21.54 11.24
CA ILE A 34 -0.50 -22.28 12.49
C ILE A 34 0.90 -22.87 12.47
N ALA A 35 1.82 -22.39 13.30
CA ALA A 35 3.24 -22.69 13.22
C ALA A 35 3.57 -24.17 13.41
N ILE A 36 2.85 -24.88 14.29
CA ILE A 36 3.09 -26.31 14.55
C ILE A 36 2.74 -27.17 13.34
N ALA A 37 1.65 -26.83 12.66
CA ALA A 37 1.08 -27.62 11.57
C ALA A 37 1.48 -27.12 10.18
N GLU A 38 2.20 -25.99 10.12
CA GLU A 38 2.39 -25.14 8.94
C GLU A 38 1.08 -24.95 8.15
N HIS A 39 -0.02 -24.79 8.88
CA HIS A 39 -1.34 -24.80 8.28
C HIS A 39 -1.77 -23.36 7.94
N PRO A 40 -2.05 -23.06 6.66
CA PRO A 40 -2.40 -21.71 6.24
C PRO A 40 -3.85 -21.39 6.62
N ILE A 41 -4.04 -20.19 7.17
CA ILE A 41 -5.34 -19.63 7.52
C ILE A 41 -5.54 -18.33 6.74
N GLY A 42 -6.71 -18.22 6.11
CA GLY A 42 -7.08 -17.08 5.29
C GLY A 42 -8.15 -16.17 5.86
N LEU A 43 -8.13 -14.90 5.47
CA LEU A 43 -9.17 -13.94 5.85
C LEU A 43 -10.57 -14.35 5.35
N PHE A 44 -10.68 -15.06 4.22
CA PHE A 44 -11.96 -15.58 3.71
C PHE A 44 -12.47 -16.83 4.43
N GLY A 45 -11.87 -17.27 5.54
CA GLY A 45 -12.30 -18.51 6.20
C GLY A 45 -11.78 -19.75 5.47
N GLY A 46 -10.62 -19.63 4.82
CA GLY A 46 -9.95 -20.73 4.12
C GLY A 46 -8.93 -21.38 5.06
N CYS A 47 -9.02 -22.70 5.18
CA CYS A 47 -8.19 -23.57 5.99
C CYS A 47 -7.98 -24.79 5.09
N LEU A 48 -6.73 -25.06 4.68
CA LEU A 48 -6.44 -26.11 3.69
C LEU A 48 -6.37 -27.46 4.39
N PRO A 49 -7.35 -28.37 4.22
CA PRO A 49 -7.30 -29.66 4.89
C PRO A 49 -6.03 -30.42 4.46
N ARG A 50 -5.03 -30.51 5.34
CA ARG A 50 -3.92 -31.45 5.18
C ARG A 50 -4.41 -32.80 5.69
N SER A 51 -4.33 -33.84 4.85
CA SER A 51 -4.87 -35.18 5.08
C SER A 51 -4.36 -35.93 6.32
N HIS A 52 -3.34 -35.39 7.02
CA HIS A 52 -2.67 -36.07 8.14
C HIS A 52 -2.62 -35.25 9.44
N LEU A 53 -3.24 -34.07 9.48
CA LEU A 53 -3.12 -33.16 10.62
C LEU A 53 -4.50 -32.86 11.19
N ASP A 54 -4.79 -33.46 12.35
CA ASP A 54 -6.02 -33.22 13.09
C ASP A 54 -5.91 -31.86 13.81
N VAL A 55 -6.24 -30.80 13.07
CA VAL A 55 -6.24 -29.43 13.58
C VAL A 55 -7.18 -29.27 14.79
N ASN A 56 -8.19 -30.14 14.94
CA ASN A 56 -9.08 -30.12 16.10
C ASN A 56 -8.35 -30.55 17.38
N LYS A 57 -7.44 -31.54 17.30
CA LYS A 57 -6.60 -31.95 18.44
C LYS A 57 -5.65 -30.85 18.89
N LEU A 58 -5.11 -30.07 17.94
CA LEU A 58 -4.24 -28.91 18.24
C LEU A 58 -4.97 -27.78 18.99
N PHE A 59 -6.30 -27.75 18.92
CA PHE A 59 -7.14 -26.75 19.55
C PHE A 59 -8.03 -27.32 20.65
N ASN A 60 -7.79 -28.57 21.06
CA ASN A 60 -8.53 -29.28 22.10
C ASN A 60 -10.06 -29.32 21.87
N LEU A 61 -10.49 -29.35 20.60
CA LEU A 61 -11.89 -29.41 20.17
C LEU A 61 -12.39 -30.87 20.11
N GLU A 62 -12.02 -31.73 21.07
CA GLU A 62 -12.36 -33.16 21.05
C GLU A 62 -13.88 -33.42 21.16
N ASN A 63 -14.66 -32.43 21.62
CA ASN A 63 -16.11 -32.55 21.81
C ASN A 63 -16.97 -31.81 20.76
N ASP A 64 -16.38 -31.04 19.84
CA ASP A 64 -17.15 -30.33 18.81
C ASP A 64 -17.15 -31.12 17.49
N LYS A 65 -18.35 -31.48 17.04
CA LYS A 65 -18.58 -32.29 15.82
C LYS A 65 -18.24 -31.56 14.51
N GLU A 66 -17.88 -30.28 14.56
CA GLU A 66 -17.52 -29.48 13.38
C GLU A 66 -16.01 -29.19 13.33
N ASN A 67 -15.36 -29.60 12.23
CA ASN A 67 -13.95 -29.31 11.93
C ASN A 67 -13.66 -27.80 12.08
N PHE A 68 -12.58 -27.42 12.76
CA PHE A 68 -12.14 -26.03 12.95
C PHE A 68 -12.24 -25.21 11.66
N CYS A 69 -11.83 -25.77 10.53
CA CYS A 69 -11.93 -25.11 9.23
C CYS A 69 -13.38 -24.68 8.86
N LEU A 70 -14.38 -25.49 9.23
CA LEU A 70 -15.80 -25.21 9.00
C LEU A 70 -16.30 -24.11 9.95
N ASN A 71 -15.98 -24.20 11.24
CA ASN A 71 -16.32 -23.15 12.23
C ASN A 71 -15.69 -21.81 11.83
N TYR A 72 -14.41 -21.83 11.46
CA TYR A 72 -13.68 -20.66 10.98
C TYR A 72 -14.28 -20.04 9.70
N ARG A 73 -14.85 -20.87 8.83
CA ARG A 73 -15.54 -20.42 7.62
C ARG A 73 -16.87 -19.73 7.93
N LYS A 74 -17.64 -20.28 8.89
CA LYS A 74 -18.97 -19.79 9.28
C LYS A 74 -18.90 -18.56 10.19
N GLU A 75 -18.11 -18.64 11.25
CA GLU A 75 -18.07 -17.65 12.33
C GLU A 75 -16.76 -16.87 12.31
N LYS A 76 -16.67 -15.89 11.41
CA LYS A 76 -15.49 -15.02 11.34
C LYS A 76 -15.58 -13.88 12.36
N PRO A 77 -14.48 -13.59 13.08
CA PRO A 77 -14.37 -12.40 13.90
C PRO A 77 -14.73 -11.13 13.11
N PHE A 78 -15.38 -10.19 13.78
CA PHE A 78 -15.84 -8.96 13.15
C PHE A 78 -14.71 -8.13 12.52
N TRP A 79 -13.53 -8.10 13.15
CA TRP A 79 -12.36 -7.38 12.62
C TRP A 79 -11.87 -7.97 11.29
N MET A 80 -12.01 -9.28 11.06
CA MET A 80 -11.63 -9.92 9.79
C MET A 80 -12.56 -9.48 8.66
N LYS A 81 -13.86 -9.43 8.92
CA LYS A 81 -14.87 -8.94 7.96
C LYS A 81 -14.57 -7.49 7.59
N LYS A 82 -14.29 -6.64 8.59
CA LYS A 82 -13.88 -5.24 8.37
C LYS A 82 -12.58 -5.13 7.57
N SER A 83 -11.57 -5.93 7.92
CA SER A 83 -10.28 -5.93 7.23
C SER A 83 -10.41 -6.29 5.74
N LEU A 84 -11.27 -7.26 5.41
CA LEU A 84 -11.58 -7.61 4.03
C LEU A 84 -12.23 -6.45 3.26
N VAL A 85 -13.19 -5.77 3.87
CA VAL A 85 -13.86 -4.60 3.26
C VAL A 85 -12.83 -3.48 3.01
N ILE A 86 -11.99 -3.18 4.00
CA ILE A 86 -10.94 -2.16 3.87
C ILE A 86 -9.96 -2.52 2.75
N MET A 87 -9.49 -3.78 2.70
CA MET A 87 -8.62 -4.26 1.61
C MET A 87 -9.26 -4.08 0.23
N SER A 88 -10.50 -4.55 0.04
CA SER A 88 -11.23 -4.41 -1.21
C SER A 88 -11.40 -2.94 -1.62
N LEU A 89 -11.77 -2.08 -0.66
CA LEU A 89 -11.89 -0.64 -0.89
C LEU A 89 -10.56 -0.01 -1.33
N THR A 90 -9.45 -0.39 -0.68
CA THR A 90 -8.13 0.14 -1.05
C THR A 90 -7.67 -0.33 -2.43
N ILE A 91 -8.00 -1.55 -2.85
CA ILE A 91 -7.73 -2.04 -4.21
C ILE A 91 -8.51 -1.21 -5.23
N ILE A 92 -9.80 -1.01 -5.01
CA ILE A 92 -10.66 -0.18 -5.88
C ILE A 92 -10.10 1.24 -5.97
N LEU A 93 -9.71 1.83 -4.84
CA LEU A 93 -9.11 3.17 -4.80
C LEU A 93 -7.82 3.26 -5.64
N LYS A 94 -6.95 2.24 -5.60
CA LYS A 94 -5.74 2.20 -6.44
C LYS A 94 -6.06 2.12 -7.93
N ILE A 95 -7.02 1.26 -8.31
CA ILE A 95 -7.46 1.12 -9.70
C ILE A 95 -8.03 2.46 -10.18
N PHE A 96 -8.86 3.11 -9.37
CA PHE A 96 -9.40 4.42 -9.68
C PHE A 96 -8.30 5.48 -9.87
N LEU A 97 -7.30 5.52 -8.97
CA LEU A 97 -6.14 6.42 -9.10
C LEU A 97 -5.31 6.17 -10.36
N PHE A 98 -5.11 4.90 -10.71
CA PHE A 98 -4.42 4.50 -11.93
C PHE A 98 -5.17 5.00 -13.18
N LEU A 99 -6.47 4.73 -13.27
CA LEU A 99 -7.32 5.15 -14.38
C LEU A 99 -7.37 6.67 -14.50
N LEU A 100 -7.55 7.38 -13.38
CA LEU A 100 -7.50 8.84 -13.31
C LEU A 100 -6.20 9.37 -13.93
N THR A 101 -5.06 8.79 -13.56
CA THR A 101 -3.76 9.23 -14.07
C THR A 101 -3.58 8.95 -15.57
N ILE A 102 -4.10 7.84 -16.08
CA ILE A 102 -4.12 7.52 -17.52
C ILE A 102 -4.99 8.50 -18.30
N ILE A 103 -6.24 8.68 -17.88
CA ILE A 103 -7.21 9.59 -18.51
C ILE A 103 -6.62 10.99 -18.60
N ARG A 104 -5.96 11.45 -17.53
CA ARG A 104 -5.28 12.75 -17.52
C ARG A 104 -4.14 12.84 -18.52
N LYS A 105 -3.34 11.78 -18.65
CA LYS A 105 -2.24 11.72 -19.63
C LYS A 105 -2.77 11.81 -21.05
N ILE A 106 -3.88 11.14 -21.35
CA ILE A 106 -4.53 11.16 -22.67
C ILE A 106 -5.15 12.53 -22.97
N LEU A 107 -5.93 13.08 -22.04
CA LEU A 107 -6.72 14.29 -22.29
C LEU A 107 -5.86 15.54 -22.50
N SER A 108 -4.60 15.58 -22.02
CA SER A 108 -3.51 16.56 -22.25
C SER A 108 -3.84 18.07 -22.40
N SER A 109 -5.07 18.53 -22.19
CA SER A 109 -5.51 19.85 -22.69
C SER A 109 -5.80 20.89 -21.61
N SER A 110 -5.80 20.54 -20.31
CA SER A 110 -6.18 21.52 -19.29
C SER A 110 -5.04 21.94 -18.37
N ASN A 111 -4.95 23.24 -18.12
CA ASN A 111 -4.02 23.94 -17.22
C ASN A 111 -4.31 23.72 -15.72
N SER A 112 -4.93 22.61 -15.30
CA SER A 112 -5.29 22.42 -13.89
C SER A 112 -4.06 22.07 -13.04
N ARG A 113 -3.54 23.09 -12.33
CA ARG A 113 -2.40 23.02 -11.40
C ARG A 113 -2.68 22.15 -10.17
N SER A 114 -3.96 21.93 -9.80
CA SER A 114 -4.36 21.23 -8.57
C SER A 114 -4.37 19.70 -8.66
N TYR A 115 -4.37 19.12 -9.87
CA TYR A 115 -4.61 17.69 -10.04
C TYR A 115 -3.48 16.80 -9.47
N GLY A 116 -2.23 17.23 -9.62
CA GLY A 116 -1.09 16.51 -9.04
C GLY A 116 -1.15 16.47 -7.52
N SER A 117 -1.59 17.56 -6.88
CA SER A 117 -1.76 17.62 -5.43
C SER A 117 -2.87 16.68 -4.95
N ILE A 118 -4.01 16.64 -5.65
CA ILE A 118 -5.13 15.74 -5.31
C ILE A 118 -4.68 14.27 -5.38
N ILE A 119 -3.98 13.88 -6.45
CA ILE A 119 -3.45 12.52 -6.59
C ILE A 119 -2.51 12.17 -5.43
N MET A 120 -1.63 13.09 -5.04
CA MET A 120 -0.69 12.86 -3.93
C MET A 120 -1.40 12.67 -2.59
N VAL A 121 -2.42 13.48 -2.30
CA VAL A 121 -3.23 13.33 -1.09
C VAL A 121 -3.90 11.96 -1.07
N LEU A 122 -4.49 11.53 -2.19
CA LEU A 122 -5.12 10.22 -2.29
C LEU A 122 -4.12 9.06 -2.16
N PHE A 123 -2.88 9.21 -2.65
CA PHE A 123 -1.81 8.23 -2.41
C PHE A 123 -1.48 8.10 -0.93
N ILE A 124 -1.29 9.22 -0.22
CA ILE A 124 -0.98 9.24 1.21
C ILE A 124 -2.10 8.57 2.01
N ILE A 125 -3.36 8.92 1.70
CA ILE A 125 -4.53 8.30 2.33
C ILE A 125 -4.57 6.79 2.04
N SER A 126 -4.30 6.37 0.81
CA SER A 126 -4.26 4.95 0.43
C SER A 126 -3.20 4.18 1.22
N VAL A 127 -1.98 4.71 1.34
CA VAL A 127 -0.90 4.12 2.15
C VAL A 127 -1.31 4.04 3.62
N GLY A 128 -1.85 5.13 4.19
CA GLY A 128 -2.28 5.18 5.58
C GLY A 128 -3.36 4.17 5.92
N ILE A 129 -4.41 4.08 5.09
CA ILE A 129 -5.49 3.09 5.27
C ILE A 129 -4.94 1.66 5.18
N LYS A 130 -4.06 1.38 4.23
CA LYS A 130 -3.45 0.04 4.09
C LYS A 130 -2.59 -0.33 5.27
N PHE A 131 -1.73 0.59 5.72
CA PHE A 131 -0.89 0.38 6.89
C PHE A 131 -1.73 0.10 8.13
N PHE A 132 -2.78 0.90 8.35
CA PHE A 132 -3.72 0.68 9.44
C PHE A 132 -4.41 -0.69 9.35
N ASN A 133 -4.81 -1.12 8.14
CA ASN A 133 -5.40 -2.43 7.94
C ASN A 133 -4.42 -3.57 8.25
N LEU A 134 -3.15 -3.43 7.88
CA LEU A 134 -2.10 -4.39 8.25
C LEU A 134 -1.87 -4.44 9.77
N CYS A 135 -2.00 -3.31 10.47
CA CYS A 135 -1.99 -3.30 11.92
C CYS A 135 -3.17 -4.08 12.50
N ILE A 136 -4.40 -3.86 11.99
CA ILE A 136 -5.59 -4.62 12.40
C ILE A 136 -5.35 -6.12 12.21
N ILE A 137 -4.79 -6.55 11.08
CA ILE A 137 -4.47 -7.96 10.81
C ILE A 137 -3.42 -8.45 11.83
N LYS A 138 -2.31 -7.74 11.98
CA LYS A 138 -1.23 -8.13 12.91
C LYS A 138 -1.73 -8.29 14.35
N PHE A 139 -2.57 -7.38 14.85
CA PHE A 139 -3.13 -7.45 16.20
C PHE A 139 -4.34 -8.38 16.31
N GLY A 140 -5.14 -8.50 15.25
CA GLY A 140 -6.32 -9.38 15.17
C GLY A 140 -5.97 -10.85 15.35
N ARG A 141 -4.72 -11.23 15.04
CA ARG A 141 -4.14 -12.51 15.42
C ARG A 141 -4.39 -12.88 16.90
N LYS A 142 -4.23 -11.93 17.83
CA LYS A 142 -4.46 -12.18 19.26
C LYS A 142 -5.93 -12.46 19.57
N GLN A 143 -6.84 -11.81 18.82
CA GLN A 143 -8.28 -11.97 18.99
C GLN A 143 -8.82 -13.31 18.46
N LEU A 144 -8.07 -14.01 17.59
CA LEU A 144 -8.44 -15.36 17.15
C LEU A 144 -8.45 -16.34 18.33
N TYR A 145 -7.46 -16.24 19.21
CA TYR A 145 -7.37 -17.10 20.40
C TYR A 145 -8.56 -16.94 21.33
N THR A 146 -8.95 -15.70 21.58
CA THR A 146 -10.09 -15.38 22.43
C THR A 146 -11.42 -15.73 21.78
N HIS A 147 -11.53 -15.62 20.45
CA HIS A 147 -12.81 -15.84 19.76
C HIS A 147 -13.18 -17.32 19.68
N TYR A 148 -12.21 -18.19 19.45
CA TYR A 148 -12.42 -19.64 19.35
C TYR A 148 -12.12 -20.40 20.64
N ASN A 149 -12.00 -19.69 21.78
CA ASN A 149 -11.76 -20.28 23.10
C ASN A 149 -10.63 -21.33 23.13
N TYR A 150 -9.49 -21.02 22.50
CA TYR A 150 -8.34 -21.91 22.56
C TYR A 150 -7.80 -21.95 23.99
N THR A 151 -8.01 -23.09 24.63
CA THR A 151 -7.78 -23.34 26.05
C THR A 151 -6.66 -24.35 26.22
N GLU A 152 -5.45 -23.99 25.77
CA GLU A 152 -4.29 -24.35 26.59
C GLU A 152 -4.01 -23.15 27.50
N LYS A 153 -4.22 -23.37 28.79
CA LYS A 153 -4.11 -22.39 29.86
C LYS A 153 -2.87 -21.51 29.72
N SER A 154 -3.04 -20.26 29.31
CA SER A 154 -2.47 -19.17 30.11
C SER A 154 -3.53 -18.77 31.13
N THR A 155 -3.76 -19.65 32.12
CA THR A 155 -4.45 -19.26 33.35
C THR A 155 -3.64 -18.17 34.01
N CYS A 156 -3.94 -16.92 33.70
CA CYS A 156 -3.52 -15.81 34.54
C CYS A 156 -4.73 -15.35 35.33
N ILE A 157 -5.06 -16.15 36.34
CA ILE A 157 -6.17 -15.93 37.27
C ILE A 157 -5.95 -14.64 38.10
N HIS A 158 -4.74 -14.08 38.13
CA HIS A 158 -4.47 -12.76 38.70
C HIS A 158 -3.41 -11.99 37.89
N GLY A 159 -3.83 -10.90 37.23
CA GLY A 159 -2.95 -9.75 36.92
C GLY A 159 -1.78 -9.97 35.96
N CYS A 160 -2.00 -10.55 34.77
CA CYS A 160 -0.94 -10.57 33.75
C CYS A 160 -0.77 -9.22 33.04
N PHE A 161 0.26 -8.49 33.46
CA PHE A 161 0.92 -7.43 32.70
C PHE A 161 1.76 -8.04 31.55
N GLU A 162 1.49 -7.58 30.33
CA GLU A 162 2.37 -7.42 29.15
C GLU A 162 3.19 -8.59 28.56
N ARG A 163 3.37 -9.72 29.22
CA ARG A 163 3.94 -10.93 28.57
C ARG A 163 2.83 -11.91 28.25
N PHE A 164 2.29 -11.76 27.04
CA PHE A 164 1.54 -12.82 26.35
C PHE A 164 2.52 -13.96 26.06
N ASP A 165 2.84 -14.76 27.07
CA ASP A 165 3.50 -16.06 26.90
C ASP A 165 2.47 -16.99 26.25
N ASP A 166 2.44 -16.91 24.93
CA ASP A 166 2.80 -18.03 24.10
C ASP A 166 2.26 -19.43 24.51
N GLY A 167 0.96 -19.51 24.79
CA GLY A 167 0.21 -20.77 24.78
C GLY A 167 0.05 -21.26 23.34
N TYR A 168 0.40 -22.52 23.10
CA TYR A 168 0.24 -23.16 21.79
C TYR A 168 -1.25 -23.20 21.37
N PRO A 169 -1.54 -23.17 20.06
CA PRO A 169 -0.60 -23.10 18.94
C PRO A 169 -0.27 -21.68 18.48
N PHE A 170 1.00 -21.40 18.16
CA PHE A 170 1.46 -20.11 17.63
C PHE A 170 0.93 -19.80 16.24
N LEU A 171 0.30 -18.64 16.08
CA LEU A 171 -0.04 -18.09 14.77
C LEU A 171 1.13 -17.23 14.27
N LYS A 172 1.73 -17.59 13.14
CA LYS A 172 2.69 -16.76 12.40
C LYS A 172 1.95 -15.97 11.33
N LEU A 173 2.52 -14.85 10.89
CA LEU A 173 2.02 -14.11 9.73
C LEU A 173 2.30 -14.94 8.46
N GLY A 174 1.31 -15.06 7.59
CA GLY A 174 1.40 -15.82 6.34
C GLY A 174 1.89 -14.97 5.16
N ASN A 175 2.07 -15.61 4.02
CA ASN A 175 2.65 -14.99 2.82
C ASN A 175 1.83 -13.80 2.29
N SER A 176 0.49 -13.87 2.37
CA SER A 176 -0.39 -12.78 1.93
C SER A 176 -0.14 -11.47 2.69
N TYR A 177 0.24 -11.56 3.97
CA TYR A 177 0.61 -10.38 4.76
C TYR A 177 1.87 -9.70 4.21
N TYR A 178 2.89 -10.50 3.87
CA TYR A 178 4.15 -9.98 3.31
C TYR A 178 3.98 -9.44 1.88
N PHE A 179 3.19 -10.11 1.03
CA PHE A 179 2.86 -9.57 -0.30
C PHE A 179 2.19 -8.20 -0.20
N GLU A 180 1.35 -7.99 0.81
CA GLU A 180 0.68 -6.71 1.03
C GLU A 180 1.64 -5.63 1.56
N ILE A 181 2.63 -5.98 2.39
CA ILE A 181 3.74 -5.08 2.76
C ILE A 181 4.53 -4.66 1.52
N ILE A 182 4.94 -5.63 0.70
CA ILE A 182 5.67 -5.37 -0.56
C ILE A 182 4.83 -4.47 -1.46
N SER A 183 3.52 -4.70 -1.56
CA SER A 183 2.60 -3.84 -2.30
C SER A 183 2.60 -2.40 -1.80
N ILE A 184 2.68 -2.16 -0.49
CA ILE A 184 2.79 -0.80 0.08
C ILE A 184 4.13 -0.15 -0.29
N LEU A 185 5.25 -0.88 -0.16
CA LEU A 185 6.58 -0.35 -0.52
C LEU A 185 6.66 0.02 -2.00
N VAL A 186 6.10 -0.83 -2.87
CA VAL A 186 6.00 -0.57 -4.32
C VAL A 186 5.10 0.64 -4.59
N LEU A 187 4.01 0.81 -3.84
CA LEU A 187 3.12 1.98 -3.95
C LEU A 187 3.84 3.28 -3.54
N ILE A 188 4.58 3.28 -2.44
CA ILE A 188 5.39 4.42 -2.00
C ILE A 188 6.41 4.79 -3.08
N THR A 189 7.10 3.79 -3.63
CA THR A 189 8.08 3.97 -4.72
C THR A 189 7.41 4.59 -5.96
N SER A 190 6.21 4.12 -6.33
CA SER A 190 5.39 4.71 -7.38
C SER A 190 5.08 6.19 -7.10
N SER A 191 4.69 6.54 -5.86
CA SER A 191 4.42 7.94 -5.50
C SER A 191 5.67 8.83 -5.65
N ILE A 192 6.86 8.31 -5.35
CA ILE A 192 8.13 9.03 -5.56
C ILE A 192 8.36 9.26 -7.06
N PHE A 193 8.19 8.23 -7.91
CA PHE A 193 8.30 8.41 -9.37
C PHE A 193 7.29 9.41 -9.92
N PHE A 194 6.06 9.42 -9.39
CA PHE A 194 5.06 10.42 -9.77
C PHE A 194 5.51 11.84 -9.43
N LEU A 195 6.05 12.06 -8.22
CA LEU A 195 6.57 13.37 -7.80
C LEU A 195 7.72 13.83 -8.71
N LEU A 196 8.67 12.95 -9.01
CA LEU A 196 9.77 13.24 -9.92
C LEU A 196 9.27 13.60 -11.32
N TYR A 197 8.30 12.86 -11.85
CA TYR A 197 7.66 13.16 -13.14
C TYR A 197 6.99 14.54 -13.14
N VAL A 198 6.22 14.86 -12.09
CA VAL A 198 5.57 16.17 -11.95
C VAL A 198 6.60 17.29 -11.82
N TYR A 199 7.70 17.07 -11.09
CA TYR A 199 8.79 18.03 -10.91
C TYR A 199 9.48 18.35 -12.24
N GLN A 200 9.95 17.32 -12.97
CA GLN A 200 10.60 17.50 -14.28
C GLN A 200 9.69 18.23 -15.28
N LYS A 201 8.39 17.90 -15.30
CA LYS A 201 7.42 18.57 -16.18
C LYS A 201 7.27 20.06 -15.86
N ARG A 202 7.42 20.47 -14.58
CA ARG A 202 7.40 21.88 -14.19
C ARG A 202 8.66 22.61 -14.62
N GLU A 203 9.82 21.98 -14.45
CA GLU A 203 11.11 22.53 -14.83
C GLU A 203 11.18 22.77 -16.34
N GLN A 204 10.80 21.78 -17.16
CA GLN A 204 10.72 21.95 -18.62
C GLN A 204 9.82 23.12 -19.03
N ARG A 205 8.66 23.30 -18.38
CA ARG A 205 7.79 24.45 -18.64
C ARG A 205 8.42 25.79 -18.24
N ARG A 206 9.24 25.83 -17.18
CA ARG A 206 9.97 27.04 -16.78
C ARG A 206 11.04 27.38 -17.81
N SER A 207 11.87 26.42 -18.21
CA SER A 207 12.91 26.65 -19.23
C SER A 207 12.33 27.11 -20.56
N VAL A 208 11.21 26.53 -21.01
CA VAL A 208 10.52 26.96 -22.24
C VAL A 208 9.95 28.38 -22.11
N LYS A 209 9.45 28.77 -20.93
CA LYS A 209 8.97 30.15 -20.70
C LYS A 209 10.11 31.16 -20.69
N ILE A 210 11.23 30.84 -20.03
CA ILE A 210 12.42 31.70 -19.97
C ILE A 210 13.01 31.90 -21.37
N ASN A 211 13.18 30.83 -22.16
CA ASN A 211 13.70 30.96 -23.53
C ASN A 211 12.75 31.76 -24.42
N LYS A 212 11.43 31.68 -24.18
CA LYS A 212 10.44 32.47 -24.93
C LYS A 212 10.49 33.96 -24.56
N SER A 213 10.68 34.31 -23.29
CA SER A 213 10.87 35.71 -22.87
C SER A 213 12.21 36.28 -23.36
N LEU A 214 13.29 35.49 -23.31
CA LEU A 214 14.60 35.89 -23.82
C LEU A 214 14.60 36.12 -25.34
N ASN A 215 13.97 35.23 -26.10
CA ASN A 215 13.83 35.43 -27.54
C ASN A 215 12.94 36.63 -27.88
N GLN A 216 11.94 36.95 -27.06
CA GLN A 216 11.12 38.15 -27.25
C GLN A 216 11.92 39.43 -26.98
N SER A 217 12.78 39.48 -25.96
CA SER A 217 13.62 40.65 -25.67
C SER A 217 14.71 40.90 -26.72
N ILE A 218 15.30 39.82 -27.27
CA ILE A 218 16.29 39.92 -28.36
C ILE A 218 15.65 40.45 -29.65
N ILE A 219 14.41 40.03 -29.97
CA ILE A 219 13.69 40.46 -31.18
C ILE A 219 13.18 41.91 -31.06
N SER A 220 12.84 42.37 -29.85
CA SER A 220 12.32 43.73 -29.66
C SER A 220 13.39 44.83 -29.62
N GLY A 221 14.68 44.48 -29.62
CA GLY A 221 15.78 45.45 -29.72
C GLY A 221 15.80 46.52 -28.61
N ASP A 222 15.12 46.27 -27.49
CA ASP A 222 14.91 47.27 -26.45
C ASP A 222 15.96 47.08 -25.35
N SER A 223 16.97 47.95 -25.36
CA SER A 223 18.07 47.99 -24.39
C SER A 223 17.70 48.77 -23.13
N THR A 224 16.47 48.65 -22.66
CA THR A 224 15.99 49.35 -21.48
C THR A 224 15.97 48.45 -20.25
N LYS A 225 17.08 48.57 -19.49
CA LYS A 225 17.27 48.29 -18.06
C LYS A 225 16.63 47.00 -17.53
N VAL A 226 17.49 46.00 -17.38
CA VAL A 226 17.31 44.84 -16.49
C VAL A 226 16.92 45.35 -15.10
N SER A 227 15.66 45.12 -14.74
CA SER A 227 15.11 45.39 -13.41
C SER A 227 15.60 44.34 -12.43
N GLY A 228 16.68 44.63 -11.72
CA GLY A 228 16.96 44.36 -10.29
C GLY A 228 16.99 42.93 -9.73
N ASP A 229 16.18 41.99 -10.23
CA ASP A 229 15.96 40.69 -9.56
C ASP A 229 16.57 39.49 -10.31
N GLU A 230 17.05 39.69 -11.54
CA GLU A 230 17.70 38.63 -12.35
C GLU A 230 19.24 38.65 -12.30
N GLU A 231 19.85 39.74 -11.80
CA GLU A 231 21.31 39.85 -11.72
C GLU A 231 21.93 38.90 -10.68
N PHE A 232 21.13 38.43 -9.71
CA PHE A 232 21.61 37.56 -8.63
C PHE A 232 21.74 36.08 -9.01
N LEU A 233 21.16 35.64 -10.13
CA LEU A 233 21.21 34.22 -10.55
C LEU A 233 22.22 33.92 -11.66
N ILE A 234 22.83 34.95 -12.27
CA ILE A 234 23.80 34.77 -13.36
C ILE A 234 25.24 34.74 -12.82
N GLN A 235 25.53 35.34 -11.66
CA GLN A 235 26.91 35.43 -11.15
C GLN A 235 27.45 34.16 -10.49
N GLU A 236 26.63 33.15 -10.19
CA GLU A 236 27.09 31.94 -9.47
C GLU A 236 27.58 30.81 -10.39
N ASN A 237 27.54 30.98 -11.72
CA ASN A 237 27.97 29.95 -12.70
C ASN A 237 29.25 30.30 -13.49
N THR A 238 30.04 31.29 -13.04
CA THR A 238 31.31 31.67 -13.71
C THR A 238 32.55 31.70 -12.82
N VAL A 239 32.54 31.09 -11.62
CA VAL A 239 33.77 30.85 -10.85
C VAL A 239 33.72 29.51 -10.09
N HIS A 240 34.05 28.41 -10.78
CA HIS A 240 35.07 27.41 -10.39
C HIS A 240 35.02 26.17 -11.29
#